data_AF-A0A7C8GWJ0-F1
#
_entry.id   AF-A0A7C8GWJ0-F1
#
_cell.length_a   1.000
_cell.length_b   1.000
_cell.length_c   1.000
_cell.angle_alpha   90.00
_cell.angle_beta   90.00
_cell.angle_gamma   90.00
#
_symmetry.space_group_name_H-M   'P 1'
#
loop_
_entity.id
_entity.type
_entity.pdbx_description
1 polymer ?
#
loop_
_entity_poly.entity_id
_entity_poly.type
_entity_poly.pdbx_seq_one_letter_code
_entity_poly.pdbx_strand_id
1 'polypeptide(L)'
;NEALSAIEHGTYGKCDECGADIPADRLLAMPTTKKCIQHADQYVEKTRPAEEHVIPANLNDDLNQEEATLFDAEDAWQRVEQFGSSDGPSDFYDSEKSYDDMYFNSDELVGSVEELESFLLSDIHGKFIGVNENHERYEDYLDENDVGSILYTER
;
A
#
# COMPACT_ATOMS: atom_id res chain seq x y z
N ASN A 1 -18.61 22.12 -15.73
CA ASN A 1 -19.60 21.21 -15.13
C ASN A 1 -20.94 21.37 -15.83
N GLU A 2 -21.20 20.57 -16.85
CA GLU A 2 -22.36 20.76 -17.73
C GLU A 2 -23.64 20.12 -17.19
N ALA A 3 -23.53 19.04 -16.39
CA ALA A 3 -24.68 18.43 -15.71
C ALA A 3 -25.33 19.35 -14.67
N LEU A 4 -24.52 20.12 -13.93
CA LEU A 4 -25.02 21.15 -13.00
C LEU A 4 -25.79 22.24 -13.76
N SER A 5 -25.26 22.70 -14.89
CA SER A 5 -25.99 23.64 -15.75
C SER A 5 -27.29 23.04 -16.29
N ALA A 6 -27.33 21.75 -16.65
CA ALA A 6 -28.57 21.11 -17.07
C ALA A 6 -29.63 21.03 -15.95
N ILE A 7 -29.20 20.91 -14.68
CA ILE A 7 -30.11 20.98 -13.52
C ILE A 7 -30.67 22.40 -13.38
N GLU A 8 -29.83 23.43 -13.48
CA GLU A 8 -30.26 24.83 -13.39
C GLU A 8 -31.25 25.22 -14.49
N HIS A 9 -31.06 24.71 -15.71
CA HIS A 9 -31.95 24.97 -16.85
C HIS A 9 -33.14 24.00 -16.92
N GLY A 10 -33.27 23.06 -15.98
CA GLY A 10 -34.38 22.10 -15.94
C GLY A 10 -34.39 21.07 -17.08
N THR A 11 -33.26 20.89 -17.77
CA THR A 11 -33.10 19.93 -18.88
C THR A 11 -32.42 18.63 -18.45
N TYR A 12 -32.03 18.53 -17.17
CA TYR A 12 -31.42 17.32 -16.62
C TYR A 12 -32.31 16.09 -16.77
N GLY A 13 -31.70 14.97 -17.15
CA GLY A 13 -32.42 13.71 -17.38
C GLY A 13 -33.05 13.59 -18.77
N LYS A 14 -32.75 14.48 -19.71
CA LYS A 14 -33.12 14.32 -21.13
C LYS A 14 -31.90 14.07 -22.00
N CYS A 15 -32.05 13.22 -23.01
CA CYS A 15 -31.00 12.91 -23.96
C CYS A 15 -30.76 14.08 -24.92
N ASP A 16 -29.52 14.55 -25.04
CA ASP A 16 -29.16 15.66 -25.94
C ASP A 16 -29.45 15.37 -27.43
N GLU A 17 -29.34 14.10 -27.85
CA GLU A 17 -29.55 13.73 -29.27
C GLU A 17 -31.02 13.49 -29.65
N CYS A 18 -31.79 12.75 -28.84
CA CYS A 18 -33.16 12.37 -29.18
C CYS A 18 -34.25 13.02 -28.30
N GLY A 19 -33.88 13.76 -27.26
CA GLY A 19 -34.81 14.42 -26.33
C GLY A 19 -35.60 13.48 -25.41
N ALA A 20 -35.40 12.17 -25.52
CA ALA A 20 -36.05 11.18 -24.68
C ALA A 20 -35.56 11.26 -23.23
N ASP A 21 -36.42 10.84 -22.29
CA ASP A 21 -36.06 10.79 -20.88
C ASP A 21 -35.00 9.69 -20.63
N ILE A 22 -33.96 10.05 -19.90
CA ILE A 22 -32.89 9.14 -19.49
C ILE A 22 -33.40 8.34 -18.28
N PRO A 23 -33.31 7.00 -18.30
CA PRO A 23 -33.75 6.18 -17.17
C PRO A 23 -33.07 6.57 -15.86
N ALA A 24 -33.83 6.57 -14.76
CA ALA A 24 -33.32 6.96 -13.44
C ALA A 24 -32.13 6.09 -12.98
N ASP A 25 -32.18 4.78 -13.22
CA ASP A 25 -31.08 3.86 -12.88
C ASP A 25 -29.77 4.25 -13.57
N ARG A 26 -29.85 4.79 -14.80
CA ARG A 26 -28.68 5.27 -15.54
C ARG A 26 -28.14 6.58 -14.96
N LEU A 27 -29.02 7.50 -14.54
CA LEU A 27 -28.61 8.74 -13.88
C LEU A 27 -27.99 8.47 -12.50
N LEU A 28 -28.47 7.44 -11.79
CA LEU A 28 -27.87 6.99 -10.54
C LEU A 28 -26.47 6.40 -10.75
N ALA A 29 -26.30 5.60 -11.81
CA ALA A 29 -25.00 4.99 -12.14
C ALA A 29 -23.99 6.01 -12.70
N MET A 30 -24.43 6.93 -13.56
CA MET A 30 -23.61 8.01 -14.14
C MET A 30 -24.35 9.35 -14.12
N PRO A 31 -24.24 10.13 -13.04
CA PRO A 31 -24.97 11.40 -12.88
C PRO A 31 -24.59 12.48 -13.90
N THR A 32 -23.43 12.34 -14.54
CA THR A 32 -22.92 13.28 -15.54
C THR A 32 -23.35 12.94 -16.98
N THR A 33 -24.08 11.84 -17.20
CA THR A 33 -24.51 11.43 -18.54
C THR A 33 -25.49 12.43 -19.17
N LYS A 34 -25.27 12.74 -20.44
CA LYS A 34 -26.16 13.58 -21.26
C LYS A 34 -26.96 12.83 -22.31
N LYS A 35 -26.63 11.56 -22.52
CA LYS A 35 -27.21 10.74 -23.60
C LYS A 35 -27.89 9.51 -23.03
N CYS A 36 -28.95 9.05 -23.71
CA CYS A 36 -29.58 7.78 -23.42
C CYS A 36 -28.65 6.63 -23.82
N ILE A 37 -28.98 5.40 -23.40
CA ILE A 37 -28.11 4.24 -23.63
C ILE A 37 -27.84 3.96 -25.12
N GLN A 38 -28.77 4.31 -26.01
CA GLN A 38 -28.62 4.09 -27.45
C GLN A 38 -27.65 5.08 -28.11
N HIS A 39 -27.53 6.29 -27.56
CA HIS A 39 -26.65 7.34 -28.06
C HIS A 39 -25.41 7.51 -27.18
N ALA A 40 -25.23 6.65 -26.17
CA ALA A 40 -24.06 6.69 -25.31
C ALA A 40 -22.81 6.38 -26.14
N ASP A 41 -21.75 7.16 -25.94
CA ASP A 41 -20.46 6.86 -26.53
C ASP A 41 -19.99 5.50 -25.98
N GLN A 42 -19.66 4.58 -26.89
CA GLN A 42 -19.13 3.26 -26.54
C GLN A 42 -17.63 3.33 -26.20
N TYR A 43 -17.01 4.48 -26.46
CA TYR A 43 -15.61 4.71 -26.13
C TYR A 43 -15.49 5.06 -24.65
N VAL A 44 -14.87 4.16 -23.90
CA VAL A 44 -14.41 4.43 -22.54
C VAL A 44 -13.07 5.12 -22.66
N GLU A 45 -12.98 6.37 -22.19
CA GLU A 45 -11.70 7.05 -22.05
C GLU A 45 -10.78 6.19 -21.17
N LYS A 46 -9.65 5.77 -21.72
CA LYS A 46 -8.59 5.06 -21.00
C LYS A 46 -7.62 6.01 -20.30
N THR A 47 -7.96 7.29 -20.24
CA THR A 47 -7.14 8.32 -19.60
C THR A 47 -7.13 8.02 -18.11
N ARG A 48 -5.98 7.57 -17.62
CA ARG A 48 -5.78 7.36 -16.18
C ARG A 48 -5.62 8.73 -15.48
N PRO A 49 -5.92 8.83 -14.18
CA PRO A 49 -5.74 10.07 -13.43
C PRO A 49 -4.32 10.63 -13.61
N ALA A 50 -4.18 11.96 -13.57
CA ALA A 50 -2.90 12.61 -13.80
C ALA A 50 -1.85 12.22 -12.76
N GLU A 51 -2.30 11.85 -11.56
CA GLU A 51 -1.51 11.32 -10.45
C GLU A 51 -0.76 10.06 -10.85
N GLU A 52 -1.32 9.23 -11.73
CA GLU A 52 -0.71 7.97 -12.13
C GLU A 52 0.50 8.12 -13.06
N HIS A 53 0.74 9.31 -13.59
CA HIS A 53 2.00 9.60 -14.28
C HIS A 53 3.18 9.67 -13.33
N VAL A 54 2.92 9.89 -12.04
CA VAL A 54 3.94 10.04 -10.99
C VAL A 54 3.90 8.85 -10.03
N ILE A 55 2.71 8.38 -9.67
CA ILE A 55 2.50 7.27 -8.74
C ILE A 55 1.85 6.13 -9.52
N PRO A 56 2.62 5.11 -9.95
CA PRO A 56 2.05 3.98 -10.65
C PRO A 56 1.00 3.29 -9.77
N ALA A 57 -0.06 2.77 -10.39
CA ALA A 57 -1.13 2.08 -9.67
C ALA A 57 -0.74 0.68 -9.16
N ASN A 58 0.46 0.20 -9.48
CA ASN A 58 0.97 -1.06 -8.98
C ASN A 58 1.76 -0.78 -7.70
N LEU A 59 1.49 -1.55 -6.65
CA LEU A 59 2.28 -1.54 -5.41
C LEU A 59 3.70 -2.07 -5.69
N ASN A 60 3.80 -3.03 -6.61
CA ASN A 60 5.06 -3.65 -7.00
C ASN A 60 5.38 -3.17 -8.41
N ASP A 61 6.08 -2.05 -8.56
CA ASP A 61 6.65 -1.76 -9.89
C ASP A 61 7.54 -2.94 -10.29
N ASP A 62 7.54 -3.29 -11.58
CA ASP A 62 7.96 -4.58 -12.20
C ASP A 62 9.48 -4.88 -12.08
N LEU A 63 10.13 -4.36 -11.04
CA LEU A 63 11.51 -4.56 -10.68
C LEU A 63 11.50 -5.58 -9.53
N ASN A 64 12.10 -6.76 -9.78
CA ASN A 64 12.54 -7.68 -8.74
C ASN A 64 13.47 -6.95 -7.77
N GLN A 65 12.90 -6.24 -6.81
CA GLN A 65 13.59 -5.33 -5.91
C GLN A 65 13.11 -5.59 -4.49
N GLU A 66 12.98 -6.87 -4.11
CA GLU A 66 12.95 -7.29 -2.70
C GLU A 66 14.17 -6.76 -1.92
N GLU A 67 15.22 -6.28 -2.61
CA GLU A 67 16.40 -5.62 -2.03
C GLU A 67 16.37 -4.07 -2.09
N ALA A 68 15.28 -3.45 -2.56
CA ALA A 68 15.21 -1.99 -2.63
C ALA A 68 14.94 -1.40 -1.24
N THR A 69 15.95 -0.75 -0.65
CA THR A 69 15.81 -0.06 0.65
C THR A 69 15.11 1.30 0.57
N LEU A 70 14.45 1.61 -0.55
CA LEU A 70 13.81 2.89 -0.80
C LEU A 70 12.34 2.82 -0.43
N PHE A 71 11.88 3.78 0.38
CA PHE A 71 10.48 3.88 0.76
C PHE A 71 9.56 3.91 -0.47
N ASP A 72 8.75 2.87 -0.65
CA ASP A 72 7.88 2.71 -1.81
C ASP A 72 6.38 2.56 -1.43
N ALA A 73 5.58 2.08 -2.38
CA ALA A 73 4.15 1.90 -2.17
C ALA A 73 3.84 0.70 -1.26
N GLU A 74 4.68 -0.34 -1.27
CA GLU A 74 4.58 -1.49 -0.38
C GLU A 74 4.86 -1.06 1.07
N ASP A 75 5.95 -0.33 1.31
CA ASP A 75 6.30 0.23 2.61
C ASP A 75 5.16 1.09 3.20
N ALA A 76 4.52 1.89 2.35
CA ALA A 76 3.40 2.73 2.77
C ALA A 76 2.18 1.91 3.20
N TRP A 77 1.92 0.78 2.53
CA TRP A 77 0.85 -0.14 2.89
C TRP A 77 1.18 -0.89 4.20
N GLN A 78 2.35 -1.53 4.28
CA GLN A 78 2.80 -2.29 5.46
C GLN A 78 2.70 -1.45 6.75
N ARG A 79 3.09 -0.17 6.71
CA ARG A 79 2.98 0.74 7.87
C ARG A 79 1.56 0.96 8.38
N VAL A 80 0.57 0.96 7.49
CA VAL A 80 -0.83 1.15 7.86
C VAL A 80 -1.46 -0.18 8.25
N GLU A 81 -1.02 -1.28 7.63
CA GLU A 81 -1.49 -2.64 7.88
C GLU A 81 -1.32 -3.07 9.35
N GLN A 82 -0.26 -2.62 10.02
CA GLN A 82 -0.03 -2.83 11.46
C GLN A 82 -1.17 -2.34 12.36
N PHE A 83 -1.96 -1.34 11.91
CA PHE A 83 -3.11 -0.85 12.66
C PHE A 83 -4.40 -1.65 12.44
N GLY A 84 -4.37 -2.62 11.51
CA GLY A 84 -5.38 -3.66 11.32
C GLY A 84 -5.87 -3.79 9.88
N SER A 85 -5.50 -4.88 9.21
CA SER A 85 -6.11 -5.37 7.96
C SER A 85 -7.34 -6.27 8.19
N SER A 86 -7.61 -6.67 9.43
CA SER A 86 -8.55 -7.74 9.81
C SER A 86 -8.10 -9.15 9.40
N ASP A 87 -6.87 -9.32 8.92
CA ASP A 87 -6.28 -10.63 8.69
C ASP A 87 -5.92 -11.30 10.01
N GLY A 88 -6.01 -12.62 10.06
CA GLY A 88 -5.61 -13.43 11.21
C GLY A 88 -4.72 -14.61 10.81
N PRO A 89 -4.30 -15.45 11.79
CA PRO A 89 -3.39 -16.56 11.54
C PRO A 89 -3.90 -17.62 10.56
N SER A 90 -5.20 -17.62 10.25
CA SER A 90 -5.80 -18.54 9.27
C SER A 90 -5.69 -18.04 7.83
N ASP A 91 -5.37 -16.75 7.63
CA ASP A 91 -5.22 -16.12 6.32
C ASP A 91 -3.79 -16.27 5.79
N PHE A 92 -2.83 -16.62 6.67
CA PHE A 92 -1.43 -16.90 6.33
C PHE A 92 -1.15 -18.41 6.26
N TYR A 93 -0.28 -18.79 5.32
CA TYR A 93 0.23 -20.17 5.22
C TYR A 93 1.19 -20.53 6.35
N ASP A 94 1.92 -19.52 6.83
CA ASP A 94 2.82 -19.63 7.96
C ASP A 94 2.12 -19.14 9.23
N SER A 95 1.75 -20.10 10.07
CA SER A 95 1.08 -19.84 11.35
C SER A 95 2.05 -19.67 12.52
N GLU A 96 3.37 -19.72 12.28
CA GLU A 96 4.38 -19.60 13.34
C GLU A 96 4.70 -18.15 13.71
N LYS A 97 4.14 -17.14 13.00
CA LYS A 97 4.39 -15.74 13.35
C LYS A 97 3.52 -15.23 14.51
N SER A 98 4.03 -14.19 15.19
CA SER A 98 3.28 -13.42 16.19
C SER A 98 2.04 -12.77 15.58
N TYR A 99 1.03 -12.47 16.40
CA TYR A 99 -0.11 -11.65 15.96
C TYR A 99 0.33 -10.27 15.48
N ASP A 100 1.43 -9.76 16.04
CA ASP A 100 2.04 -8.49 15.64
C ASP A 100 2.77 -8.59 14.28
N ASP A 101 3.07 -9.79 13.81
CA ASP A 101 3.78 -10.10 12.55
C ASP A 101 2.84 -10.69 11.48
N MET A 102 1.52 -10.56 11.65
CA MET A 102 0.49 -11.04 10.72
C MET A 102 0.25 -10.05 9.56
N TYR A 103 1.31 -9.66 8.87
CA TYR A 103 1.23 -8.81 7.69
C TYR A 103 2.27 -9.23 6.64
N PHE A 104 2.10 -8.77 5.41
CA PHE A 104 2.97 -9.16 4.30
C PHE A 104 4.40 -8.65 4.53
N ASN A 105 5.41 -9.50 4.28
CA ASN A 105 6.83 -9.19 4.49
C ASN A 105 7.16 -8.65 5.90
N SER A 106 6.49 -9.16 6.94
CA SER A 106 6.73 -8.79 8.33
C SER A 106 8.16 -9.04 8.85
N ASP A 107 8.91 -9.88 8.16
CA ASP A 107 10.32 -10.21 8.42
C ASP A 107 11.30 -9.20 7.83
N GLU A 108 10.82 -8.25 7.04
CA GLU A 108 11.63 -7.17 6.47
C GLU A 108 12.16 -6.20 7.53
N LEU A 109 13.40 -5.73 7.33
CA LEU A 109 14.02 -4.72 8.17
C LEU A 109 13.53 -3.31 7.82
N VAL A 110 12.54 -2.84 8.56
CA VAL A 110 12.04 -1.47 8.41
C VAL A 110 13.04 -0.45 8.99
N GLY A 111 13.60 0.38 8.12
CA GLY A 111 14.42 1.53 8.51
C GLY A 111 15.86 1.21 8.96
N SER A 112 16.33 -0.02 8.69
CA SER A 112 17.71 -0.45 8.93
C SER A 112 18.23 -1.17 7.69
N VAL A 113 19.51 -0.98 7.33
CA VAL A 113 20.10 -1.67 6.17
C VAL A 113 20.59 -3.06 6.57
N GLU A 114 21.11 -3.19 7.79
CA GLU A 114 21.59 -4.44 8.37
C GLU A 114 20.88 -4.71 9.71
N GLU A 115 20.75 -5.97 10.09
CA GLU A 115 20.16 -6.36 11.40
C GLU A 115 20.84 -5.69 12.59
N LEU A 116 22.16 -5.48 12.50
CA LEU A 116 22.94 -4.80 13.53
C LEU A 116 22.44 -3.36 13.75
N GLU A 117 22.04 -2.66 12.69
CA GLU A 117 21.55 -1.28 12.79
C GLU A 117 20.19 -1.19 13.48
N SER A 118 19.39 -2.27 13.44
CA SER A 118 18.07 -2.32 14.07
C SER A 118 18.13 -2.30 15.61
N PHE A 119 19.22 -2.83 16.19
CA PHE A 119 19.32 -2.98 17.65
C PHE A 119 20.43 -2.17 18.31
N LEU A 120 21.46 -1.73 17.59
CA LEU A 120 22.57 -0.98 18.17
C LEU A 120 22.13 0.44 18.59
N LEU A 121 22.34 0.78 19.85
CA LEU A 121 22.01 2.10 20.40
C LEU A 121 23.27 2.96 20.57
N SER A 122 23.17 4.22 20.16
CA SER A 122 24.21 5.24 20.34
C SER A 122 23.70 6.49 21.03
N ASP A 123 24.55 7.12 21.86
CA ASP A 123 24.31 8.47 22.39
C ASP A 123 24.44 9.55 21.29
N ILE A 124 24.06 10.79 21.58
CA ILE A 124 24.16 11.97 20.68
C ILE A 124 25.58 12.23 20.15
N HIS A 125 26.59 11.63 20.78
CA HIS A 125 28.00 11.71 20.41
C HIS A 125 28.50 10.48 19.62
N GLY A 126 27.62 9.55 19.24
CA GLY A 126 27.98 8.33 18.51
C GLY A 126 28.69 7.28 19.37
N LYS A 127 28.61 7.40 20.70
CA LYS A 127 29.16 6.39 21.62
C LYS A 127 28.13 5.29 21.82
N PHE A 128 28.56 4.04 21.64
CA PHE A 128 27.73 2.87 21.94
C PHE A 128 27.26 2.87 23.40
N ILE A 129 25.95 2.74 23.60
CA ILE A 129 25.31 2.73 24.92
C ILE A 129 24.66 1.39 25.27
N GLY A 130 24.43 0.51 24.28
CA GLY A 130 23.81 -0.79 24.49
C GLY A 130 23.04 -1.27 23.27
N VAL A 131 22.19 -2.27 23.50
CA VAL A 131 21.31 -2.87 22.50
C VAL A 131 19.85 -2.76 22.93
N ASN A 132 18.90 -2.77 21.99
CA ASN A 132 17.46 -2.83 22.27
C ASN A 132 16.95 -4.29 22.31
N GLU A 133 15.63 -4.47 22.42
CA GLU A 133 14.97 -5.79 22.47
C GLU A 133 15.14 -6.62 21.18
N ASN A 134 15.33 -5.98 20.02
CA ASN A 134 15.52 -6.67 18.74
C ASN A 134 16.84 -7.47 18.69
N HIS A 135 17.76 -7.25 19.63
CA HIS A 135 18.98 -8.02 19.77
C HIS A 135 18.72 -9.51 20.04
N GLU A 136 17.63 -9.86 20.74
CA GLU A 136 17.31 -11.27 21.03
C GLU A 136 17.07 -12.05 19.74
N ARG A 137 16.32 -11.48 18.79
CA ARG A 137 16.06 -12.08 17.47
C ARG A 137 17.34 -12.36 16.68
N TYR A 138 18.33 -11.46 16.79
CA TYR A 138 19.64 -11.63 16.14
C TYR A 138 20.44 -12.79 16.76
N GLU A 139 20.45 -12.89 18.08
CA GLU A 139 21.14 -13.99 18.77
C GLU A 139 20.45 -15.34 18.51
N ASP A 140 19.10 -15.38 18.50
CA ASP A 140 18.33 -16.58 18.15
C ASP A 140 18.68 -17.08 16.72
N TYR A 141 18.75 -16.17 15.76
CA TYR A 141 19.17 -16.49 14.39
C TYR A 141 20.60 -17.05 14.33
N LEU A 142 21.53 -16.47 15.09
CA LEU A 142 22.92 -16.95 15.15
C LEU A 142 23.03 -18.34 15.79
N ASP A 143 22.29 -18.57 16.88
CA ASP A 143 22.24 -19.86 17.58
C ASP A 143 21.64 -20.96 16.69
N GLU A 144 20.57 -20.66 15.95
CA GLU A 144 19.99 -21.58 14.96
C GLU A 144 20.97 -21.97 13.86
N ASN A 145 21.87 -21.06 13.48
CA ASN A 145 22.87 -21.26 12.43
C ASN A 145 24.24 -21.73 12.96
N ASP A 146 24.39 -21.96 14.27
CA ASP A 146 25.65 -22.34 14.93
C ASP A 146 26.80 -21.35 14.64
N VAL A 147 26.48 -20.04 14.63
CA VAL A 147 27.43 -18.94 14.38
C VAL A 147 27.60 -18.11 15.66
N GLY A 148 28.83 -17.72 15.99
CA GLY A 148 29.10 -16.89 17.16
C GLY A 148 28.76 -15.41 16.95
N SER A 149 28.18 -14.78 17.96
CA SER A 149 27.90 -13.34 17.96
C SER A 149 29.16 -12.48 17.94
N ILE A 150 29.11 -11.43 17.11
CA ILE A 150 30.18 -10.44 16.97
C ILE A 150 30.32 -9.55 18.22
N LEU A 151 29.27 -9.48 19.06
CA LEU A 151 29.23 -8.63 20.25
C LEU A 151 29.93 -9.28 21.44
N TYR A 152 29.92 -10.62 21.49
CA TYR A 152 30.44 -11.41 22.60
C TYR A 152 31.70 -12.20 22.26
N THR A 153 32.34 -11.91 21.12
CA THR A 153 33.59 -12.58 20.75
C THR A 153 34.66 -12.27 21.80
N GLU A 154 35.14 -13.32 22.50
CA GLU A 154 36.14 -13.20 23.55
C GLU A 154 37.35 -12.37 23.08
N ARG A 155 37.73 -11.39 23.89
CA ARG A 155 38.94 -10.58 23.70
C ARG A 155 39.93 -10.85 24.83
#